data_AF-A0A5J4PDF9-F1
#
_entry.id   AF-A0A5J4PDF9-F1
#
_cell.length_a   1.000
_cell.length_b   1.000
_cell.length_c   1.000
_cell.angle_alpha   90.00
_cell.angle_beta   90.00
_cell.angle_gamma   90.00
#
_symmetry.space_group_name_H-M   'P 1'
#
loop_
_entity.id
_entity.type
_entity.pdbx_description
1 polymer ?
#
loop_
_entity_poly.entity_id
_entity_poly.type
_entity_poly.pdbx_seq_one_letter_code
_entity_poly.pdbx_strand_id
1 'polypeptide(L)'
;DAGYDPLQFTIEECHKRGLNIHVWLNPYRVNNDTVAYNTYAECHIINTHPEWIVSYGKAQYFNPGLDEVRDFTCKVVKDIASNYDIDAIHIDDYFYPYKIAGEEFPDSLTFVQHPRGFTDKGDWRRNNVNMVIKEINQTIKSVKPWVEFGISPFAVWRNKTEDPRGSDTKAMTNYDGLYADILLWQEKGWIDYVLPQLYFNIGYPIADYAVLADWWTKYNYG
;
A
#
# COMPACT_ATOMS: atom_id res chain seq x y z
N ASP A 1 30.08 -5.43 5.12
CA ASP A 1 28.90 -6.31 5.14
C ASP A 1 28.92 -7.10 6.43
N ALA A 2 27.83 -7.16 7.18
CA ALA A 2 27.82 -7.76 8.53
C ALA A 2 27.77 -9.30 8.51
N GLY A 3 27.85 -9.93 7.33
CA GLY A 3 27.94 -11.39 7.17
C GLY A 3 26.67 -12.15 7.53
N TYR A 4 25.57 -11.46 7.87
CA TYR A 4 24.29 -12.04 8.25
C TYR A 4 23.15 -11.37 7.47
N ASP A 5 22.37 -12.20 6.77
CA ASP A 5 21.15 -11.81 6.08
C ASP A 5 19.94 -12.36 6.85
N PRO A 6 19.18 -11.51 7.57
CA PRO A 6 18.04 -11.95 8.36
C PRO A 6 16.88 -12.47 7.52
N LEU A 7 16.70 -11.99 6.29
CA LEU A 7 15.59 -12.43 5.44
C LEU A 7 15.85 -13.86 4.98
N GLN A 8 17.07 -14.15 4.49
CA GLN A 8 17.46 -15.50 4.09
C GLN A 8 17.29 -16.51 5.23
N PHE A 9 17.78 -16.17 6.43
CA PHE A 9 17.63 -17.02 7.61
C PHE A 9 16.15 -17.29 7.96
N THR A 10 15.31 -16.25 7.91
CA THR A 10 13.89 -16.36 8.26
C THR A 10 13.16 -17.27 7.28
N ILE A 11 13.43 -17.14 5.98
CA ILE A 11 12.87 -18.00 4.93
C ILE A 11 13.21 -19.47 5.19
N GLU A 12 14.50 -19.77 5.40
CA GLU A 12 14.96 -21.14 5.64
C GLU A 12 14.30 -21.76 6.89
N GLU A 13 14.14 -21.00 7.97
CA GLU A 13 13.51 -21.49 9.19
C GLU A 13 11.99 -21.67 9.05
N CYS A 14 11.30 -20.82 8.28
CA CYS A 14 9.90 -20.99 7.94
C CYS A 14 9.68 -22.27 7.12
N HIS A 15 10.46 -22.44 6.05
CA HIS A 15 10.33 -23.59 5.15
C HIS A 15 10.67 -24.92 5.81
N LYS A 16 11.68 -24.97 6.70
CA LYS A 16 11.98 -26.17 7.52
C LYS A 16 10.79 -26.64 8.37
N ARG A 17 9.85 -25.74 8.67
CA ARG A 17 8.65 -26.00 9.48
C ARG A 17 7.37 -26.12 8.65
N GLY A 18 7.48 -26.08 7.31
CA GLY A 18 6.32 -26.11 6.42
C GLY A 18 5.45 -24.85 6.51
N LEU A 19 6.05 -23.70 6.85
CA LEU A 19 5.37 -22.42 6.89
C LEU A 19 5.72 -21.60 5.65
N ASN A 20 4.71 -21.01 5.03
CA ASN A 20 4.91 -19.97 4.02
C ASN A 20 5.41 -18.67 4.66
N ILE A 21 6.19 -17.89 3.91
CA ILE A 21 6.68 -16.57 4.30
C ILE A 21 6.23 -15.51 3.30
N HIS A 22 5.52 -14.52 3.83
CA HIS A 22 5.04 -13.37 3.07
C HIS A 22 5.87 -12.14 3.48
N VAL A 23 6.64 -11.57 2.55
CA VAL A 23 7.47 -10.40 2.83
C VAL A 23 6.62 -9.14 2.78
N TRP A 24 6.45 -8.50 3.93
CA TRP A 24 5.67 -7.28 4.08
C TRP A 24 6.49 -6.02 3.78
N LEU A 25 5.95 -5.15 2.94
CA LEU A 25 6.53 -3.87 2.55
C LEU A 25 5.55 -2.72 2.83
N ASN A 26 6.09 -1.59 3.28
CA ASN A 26 5.40 -0.31 3.26
C ASN A 26 5.94 0.51 2.07
N PRO A 27 5.13 0.80 1.04
CA PRO A 27 5.66 1.33 -0.23
C PRO A 27 6.09 2.79 -0.16
N TYR A 28 5.50 3.60 0.73
CA TYR A 28 5.65 5.06 0.65
C TYR A 28 6.28 5.70 1.88
N ARG A 29 6.29 5.06 3.05
CA ARG A 29 6.84 5.66 4.26
C ARG A 29 8.36 5.76 4.18
N VAL A 30 8.90 6.96 4.39
CA VAL A 30 10.35 7.21 4.44
C VAL A 30 10.81 7.46 5.88
N ASN A 31 10.09 8.32 6.60
CA ASN A 31 10.32 8.58 8.03
C ASN A 31 8.99 8.92 8.71
N ASN A 32 8.74 8.39 9.91
CA ASN A 32 7.54 8.64 10.69
C ASN A 32 7.68 9.79 11.73
N ASP A 33 8.90 10.22 12.04
CA ASP A 33 9.17 11.31 12.97
C ASP A 33 10.47 12.05 12.61
N THR A 34 10.33 13.13 11.85
CA THR A 34 11.45 14.00 11.44
C THR A 34 12.04 14.82 12.60
N VAL A 35 11.35 14.88 13.75
CA VAL A 35 11.87 15.55 14.95
C VAL A 35 12.80 14.60 15.71
N ALA A 36 12.41 13.34 15.85
CA ALA A 36 13.20 12.33 16.53
C ALA A 36 14.36 11.80 15.67
N TYR A 37 14.16 11.71 14.35
CA TYR A 37 15.11 11.12 13.41
C TYR A 37 15.30 12.05 12.21
N ASN A 38 16.48 12.67 12.07
CA ASN A 38 16.75 13.64 11.01
C ASN A 38 18.12 13.45 10.34
N THR A 39 18.79 12.33 10.62
CA THR A 39 20.09 12.00 10.04
C THR A 39 19.96 10.70 9.27
N TYR A 40 20.41 10.70 8.02
CA TYR A 40 20.32 9.57 7.11
C TYR A 40 21.69 9.26 6.52
N ALA A 41 21.92 7.99 6.19
CA ALA A 41 23.12 7.60 5.44
C ALA A 41 23.20 8.36 4.10
N GLU A 42 24.41 8.73 3.67
CA GLU A 42 24.61 9.52 2.43
C GLU A 42 23.98 8.86 1.20
N CYS A 43 23.98 7.53 1.14
CA CYS A 43 23.41 6.76 0.05
C CYS A 43 21.88 6.55 0.13
N HIS A 44 21.23 7.01 1.19
CA HIS A 44 19.78 6.85 1.34
C HIS A 44 19.03 7.65 0.27
N ILE A 45 17.91 7.12 -0.24
CA ILE A 45 17.13 7.76 -1.32
C ILE A 45 16.70 9.19 -0.97
N ILE A 46 16.44 9.46 0.30
CA ILE A 46 16.12 10.81 0.76
C ILE A 46 17.22 11.85 0.46
N ASN A 47 18.48 11.42 0.43
CA ASN A 47 19.65 12.26 0.16
C ASN A 47 20.02 12.25 -1.31
N THR A 48 19.86 11.12 -2.01
CA THR A 48 20.23 10.98 -3.43
C THR A 48 19.12 11.43 -4.40
N HIS A 49 17.86 11.36 -3.97
CA HIS A 49 16.66 11.78 -4.71
C HIS A 49 15.70 12.58 -3.81
N PRO A 50 16.12 13.73 -3.25
CA PRO A 50 15.28 14.54 -2.38
C PRO A 50 13.98 15.02 -3.07
N GLU A 51 13.98 15.13 -4.40
CA GLU A 51 12.82 15.51 -5.21
C GLU A 51 11.69 14.48 -5.18
N TRP A 52 11.95 13.24 -4.73
CA TRP A 52 10.92 12.21 -4.57
C TRP A 52 10.16 12.32 -3.26
N ILE A 53 10.57 13.20 -2.36
CA ILE A 53 10.19 13.17 -0.95
C ILE A 53 9.23 14.31 -0.62
N VAL A 54 8.17 13.98 0.10
CA VAL A 54 7.14 14.91 0.54
C VAL A 54 7.06 14.87 2.06
N SER A 55 7.22 16.03 2.70
CA SER A 55 6.98 16.18 4.13
C SER A 55 5.50 16.45 4.39
N TYR A 56 4.91 15.71 5.32
CA TYR A 56 3.51 15.86 5.72
C TYR A 56 3.36 15.63 7.22
N GLY A 57 2.97 16.67 7.96
CA GLY A 57 3.08 16.73 9.41
C GLY A 57 4.52 16.50 9.88
N LYS A 58 4.72 15.50 10.74
CA LYS A 58 6.05 15.09 11.26
C LYS A 58 6.70 13.96 10.46
N ALA A 59 6.10 13.55 9.35
CA ALA A 59 6.55 12.39 8.59
C ALA A 59 7.02 12.80 7.19
N GLN A 60 7.77 11.90 6.56
CA GLN A 60 8.23 12.01 5.18
C GLN A 60 7.80 10.77 4.40
N TYR A 61 7.34 11.00 3.18
CA TYR A 61 6.80 9.98 2.29
C TYR A 61 7.42 10.13 0.90
N PHE A 62 7.55 9.02 0.19
CA PHE A 62 7.70 9.07 -1.25
C PHE A 62 6.44 9.65 -1.90
N ASN A 63 6.60 10.47 -2.93
CA ASN A 63 5.50 11.04 -3.68
C ASN A 63 4.90 10.00 -4.64
N PRO A 64 3.67 9.49 -4.42
CA PRO A 64 3.10 8.45 -5.27
C PRO A 64 2.82 8.92 -6.70
N GLY A 65 2.78 10.24 -6.92
CA GLY A 65 2.54 10.85 -8.23
C GLY A 65 3.72 10.76 -9.21
N LEU A 66 4.93 10.44 -8.74
CA LEU A 66 6.12 10.35 -9.58
C LEU A 66 6.28 8.95 -10.19
N ASP A 67 6.76 8.89 -11.44
CA ASP A 67 7.01 7.62 -12.13
C ASP A 67 8.22 6.92 -11.53
N GLU A 68 9.25 7.68 -11.20
CA GLU A 68 10.50 7.22 -10.63
C GLU A 68 10.31 6.54 -9.26
N VAL A 69 9.37 7.03 -8.46
CA VAL A 69 9.00 6.41 -7.17
C VAL A 69 8.37 5.03 -7.38
N ARG A 70 7.49 4.89 -8.39
CA ARG A 70 6.89 3.58 -8.71
C ARG A 70 7.93 2.62 -9.27
N ASP A 71 8.78 3.09 -10.17
CA ASP A 71 9.88 2.29 -10.72
C ASP A 71 10.84 1.81 -9.62
N PHE A 72 11.18 2.68 -8.67
CA PHE A 72 11.97 2.32 -7.51
C PHE A 72 11.29 1.26 -6.65
N THR A 73 9.99 1.41 -6.38
CA THR A 73 9.20 0.44 -5.62
C THR A 73 9.22 -0.94 -6.30
N CYS A 74 8.94 -0.98 -7.60
CA CYS A 74 9.00 -2.21 -8.39
C CYS A 74 10.41 -2.81 -8.45
N LYS A 75 11.46 -1.98 -8.50
CA LYS A 75 12.85 -2.44 -8.44
C LYS A 75 13.16 -3.15 -7.13
N VAL A 76 12.71 -2.61 -5.99
CA VAL A 76 12.88 -3.24 -4.67
C VAL A 76 12.12 -4.57 -4.60
N VAL A 77 10.87 -4.60 -5.06
CA VAL A 77 10.06 -5.83 -5.12
C VAL A 77 10.75 -6.89 -6.00
N LYS A 78 11.26 -6.48 -7.17
CA LYS A 78 11.97 -7.37 -8.09
C LYS A 78 13.23 -7.95 -7.45
N ASP A 79 14.01 -7.12 -6.76
CA ASP A 79 15.22 -7.55 -6.07
C ASP A 79 14.90 -8.64 -5.04
N ILE A 80 13.90 -8.39 -4.18
CA ILE A 80 13.45 -9.36 -3.18
C ILE A 80 12.97 -10.65 -3.85
N ALA A 81 12.05 -10.56 -4.82
CA ALA A 81 11.49 -11.75 -5.48
C ALA A 81 12.53 -12.56 -6.26
N SER A 82 13.58 -11.91 -6.79
CA SER A 82 14.65 -12.58 -7.55
C SER A 82 15.64 -13.28 -6.64
N ASN A 83 16.01 -12.66 -5.52
CA ASN A 83 17.09 -13.12 -4.65
C ASN A 83 16.64 -14.09 -3.57
N TYR A 84 15.36 -14.09 -3.20
CA TYR A 84 14.85 -14.84 -2.05
C TYR A 84 13.72 -15.80 -2.42
N ASP A 85 13.69 -16.98 -1.79
CA ASP A 85 12.63 -17.97 -1.97
C ASP A 85 11.40 -17.65 -1.11
N ILE A 86 10.72 -16.56 -1.45
CA ILE A 86 9.51 -16.10 -0.77
C ILE A 86 8.26 -16.75 -1.34
N ASP A 87 7.19 -16.81 -0.55
CA ASP A 87 5.89 -17.33 -0.99
C ASP A 87 4.95 -16.21 -1.43
N ALA A 88 5.08 -15.02 -0.82
CA ALA A 88 4.31 -13.85 -1.23
C ALA A 88 5.03 -12.52 -0.93
N ILE A 89 4.58 -11.47 -1.63
CA ILE A 89 4.73 -10.07 -1.20
C ILE A 89 3.42 -9.62 -0.56
N HIS A 90 3.53 -8.86 0.53
CA HIS A 90 2.40 -8.30 1.26
C HIS A 90 2.55 -6.78 1.40
N ILE A 91 1.46 -6.04 1.20
CA ILE A 91 1.38 -4.61 1.53
C ILE A 91 0.21 -4.41 2.51
N ASP A 92 0.39 -3.54 3.50
CA ASP A 92 -0.66 -3.21 4.47
C ASP A 92 -1.55 -2.06 3.94
N ASP A 93 -2.01 -1.19 4.84
CA ASP A 93 -3.02 -0.17 4.59
C ASP A 93 -2.45 1.22 4.26
N TYR A 94 -1.12 1.39 4.25
CA TYR A 94 -0.51 2.69 3.99
C TYR A 94 -0.29 2.97 2.50
N PHE A 95 -1.20 3.76 1.94
CA PHE A 95 -1.08 4.35 0.61
C PHE A 95 -0.73 5.84 0.73
N TYR A 96 -1.69 6.74 0.50
CA TYR A 96 -1.55 8.12 0.98
C TYR A 96 -1.76 8.17 2.50
N PRO A 97 -1.07 9.10 3.20
CA PRO A 97 -1.18 9.21 4.65
C PRO A 97 -2.55 9.71 5.11
N TYR A 98 -2.88 9.46 6.37
CA TYR A 98 -4.10 9.97 6.98
C TYR A 98 -4.14 11.49 6.95
N LYS A 99 -5.30 12.05 6.57
CA LYS A 99 -5.49 13.49 6.48
C LYS A 99 -5.25 14.15 7.83
N ILE A 100 -4.37 15.14 7.85
CA ILE A 100 -4.14 16.07 8.95
C ILE A 100 -5.09 17.25 8.75
N ALA A 101 -5.85 17.60 9.79
CA ALA A 101 -6.81 18.69 9.71
C ALA A 101 -6.10 20.02 9.37
N GLY A 102 -6.53 20.66 8.28
CA GLY A 102 -5.96 21.92 7.81
C GLY A 102 -4.67 21.78 6.99
N GLU A 103 -4.20 20.56 6.72
CA GLU A 103 -2.97 20.33 5.95
C GLU A 103 -3.26 19.41 4.75
N GLU A 104 -3.00 19.92 3.54
CA GLU A 104 -3.15 19.17 2.30
C GLU A 104 -1.84 18.45 1.96
N PHE A 105 -1.92 17.18 1.52
CA PHE A 105 -0.73 16.45 1.11
C PHE A 105 -0.02 17.19 -0.06
N PRO A 106 1.28 17.54 0.07
CA PRO A 106 1.94 18.49 -0.85
C PRO A 106 2.37 17.91 -2.21
N ASP A 107 1.42 17.38 -2.98
CA ASP A 107 1.61 16.84 -4.33
C ASP A 107 0.93 17.68 -5.44
N SER A 108 0.48 18.90 -5.13
CA SER A 108 -0.23 19.75 -6.09
C SER A 108 0.62 20.11 -7.31
N LEU A 109 1.93 20.33 -7.14
CA LEU A 109 2.84 20.58 -8.28
C LEU A 109 2.96 19.34 -9.17
N THR A 110 3.11 18.16 -8.56
CA THR A 110 3.17 16.88 -9.26
C THR A 110 1.89 16.62 -10.05
N PHE A 111 0.73 16.96 -9.48
CA PHE A 111 -0.54 16.85 -10.21
C PHE A 111 -0.59 17.74 -11.45
N VAL A 112 -0.12 18.99 -11.36
CA VAL A 112 -0.08 19.92 -12.51
C VAL A 112 0.89 19.44 -13.59
N GLN A 113 2.04 18.88 -13.20
CA GLN A 113 3.07 18.42 -14.12
C GLN A 113 2.72 17.07 -14.77
N HIS A 114 2.06 16.19 -14.02
CA HIS A 114 1.74 14.82 -14.42
C HIS A 114 0.25 14.50 -14.20
N PRO A 115 -0.69 15.24 -14.81
CA PRO A 115 -2.12 15.08 -14.53
C PRO A 115 -2.67 13.75 -15.04
N ARG A 116 -1.98 13.08 -15.98
CA ARG A 116 -2.40 11.80 -16.59
C ARG A 116 -3.86 11.79 -17.08
N GLY A 117 -4.34 12.94 -17.56
CA GLY A 117 -5.71 13.11 -18.07
C GLY A 117 -6.77 13.33 -17.00
N PHE A 118 -6.41 13.38 -15.71
CA PHE A 118 -7.35 13.66 -14.62
C PHE A 118 -7.47 15.15 -14.36
N THR A 119 -8.72 15.60 -14.13
CA THR A 119 -9.04 16.94 -13.64
C THR A 119 -9.37 16.95 -12.15
N ASP A 120 -9.83 15.81 -11.62
CA ASP A 120 -10.00 15.59 -10.18
C ASP A 120 -8.72 15.02 -9.56
N LYS A 121 -8.25 15.69 -8.50
CA LYS A 121 -7.01 15.30 -7.81
C LYS A 121 -7.18 13.99 -7.04
N GLY A 122 -8.38 13.68 -6.53
CA GLY A 122 -8.64 12.43 -5.83
C GLY A 122 -8.60 11.22 -6.76
N ASP A 123 -9.20 11.34 -7.95
CA ASP A 123 -9.12 10.33 -9.00
C ASP A 123 -7.68 10.13 -9.48
N TRP A 124 -6.92 11.22 -9.65
CA TRP A 124 -5.51 11.16 -9.97
C TRP A 124 -4.70 10.41 -8.91
N ARG A 125 -4.89 10.72 -7.62
CA ARG A 125 -4.25 10.01 -6.51
C ARG A 125 -4.60 8.52 -6.50
N ARG A 126 -5.88 8.18 -6.70
CA ARG A 126 -6.32 6.77 -6.83
C ARG A 126 -5.61 6.07 -7.99
N ASN A 127 -5.52 6.74 -9.14
CA ASN A 127 -4.83 6.19 -10.30
C ASN A 127 -3.33 5.96 -10.03
N ASN A 128 -2.65 6.84 -9.30
CA ASN A 128 -1.25 6.64 -8.92
C ASN A 128 -1.05 5.37 -8.09
N VAL A 129 -1.94 5.13 -7.12
CA VAL A 129 -1.91 3.90 -6.32
C VAL A 129 -2.25 2.68 -7.19
N ASN A 130 -3.29 2.76 -8.01
CA ASN A 130 -3.69 1.69 -8.94
C ASN A 130 -2.52 1.25 -9.83
N MET A 131 -1.76 2.21 -10.37
CA MET A 131 -0.60 1.94 -11.21
C MET A 131 0.47 1.15 -10.46
N VAL A 132 0.86 1.56 -9.24
CA VAL A 132 1.90 0.83 -8.50
C VAL A 132 1.44 -0.58 -8.12
N ILE A 133 0.17 -0.77 -7.73
CA ILE A 133 -0.34 -2.10 -7.38
C ILE A 133 -0.29 -3.03 -8.58
N LYS A 134 -0.74 -2.55 -9.74
CA LYS A 134 -0.65 -3.29 -11.00
C LYS A 134 0.80 -3.61 -11.37
N GLU A 135 1.70 -2.63 -11.30
CA GLU A 135 3.10 -2.76 -11.69
C GLU A 135 3.87 -3.71 -10.75
N ILE A 136 3.58 -3.70 -9.44
CA ILE A 136 4.11 -4.65 -8.46
C ILE A 136 3.68 -6.07 -8.81
N ASN A 137 2.38 -6.30 -9.05
CA ASN A 137 1.89 -7.62 -9.45
C ASN A 137 2.61 -8.11 -10.71
N GLN A 138 2.64 -7.30 -11.76
CA GLN A 138 3.31 -7.63 -13.02
C GLN A 138 4.79 -7.94 -12.81
N THR A 139 5.46 -7.18 -11.94
CA THR A 139 6.86 -7.40 -11.57
C THR A 139 7.05 -8.76 -10.91
N ILE A 140 6.27 -9.08 -9.88
CA ILE A 140 6.33 -10.37 -9.18
C ILE A 140 6.10 -11.51 -10.16
N LYS A 141 5.02 -11.45 -10.93
CA LYS A 141 4.66 -12.52 -11.88
C LYS A 141 5.68 -12.67 -13.01
N SER A 142 6.43 -11.62 -13.36
CA SER A 142 7.52 -11.71 -14.34
C SER A 142 8.76 -12.45 -13.84
N VAL A 143 8.95 -12.53 -12.51
CA VAL A 143 10.11 -13.18 -11.88
C VAL A 143 9.74 -14.58 -11.37
N LYS A 144 8.66 -14.67 -10.58
CA LYS A 144 8.14 -15.92 -10.01
C LYS A 144 6.60 -15.92 -10.09
N PRO A 145 6.01 -16.48 -11.16
CA PRO A 145 4.55 -16.48 -11.37
C PRO A 145 3.72 -17.07 -10.23
N TRP A 146 4.30 -17.98 -9.43
CA TRP A 146 3.64 -18.63 -8.30
C TRP A 146 3.70 -17.80 -7.00
N VAL A 147 4.53 -16.77 -6.92
CA VAL A 147 4.59 -15.90 -5.73
C VAL A 147 3.33 -15.03 -5.71
N GLU A 148 2.64 -15.05 -4.58
CA GLU A 148 1.40 -14.30 -4.39
C GLU A 148 1.70 -12.82 -4.08
N PHE A 149 0.75 -11.96 -4.40
CA PHE A 149 0.75 -10.56 -4.01
C PHE A 149 -0.57 -10.23 -3.33
N GLY A 150 -0.54 -9.84 -2.07
CA GLY A 150 -1.77 -9.48 -1.37
C GLY A 150 -1.66 -8.24 -0.51
N ILE A 151 -2.84 -7.75 -0.14
CA ILE A 151 -2.99 -6.46 0.53
C ILE A 151 -3.87 -6.61 1.78
N SER A 152 -3.47 -5.94 2.87
CA SER A 152 -4.27 -5.81 4.09
C SER A 152 -4.77 -4.37 4.26
N PRO A 153 -5.90 -4.00 3.64
CA PRO A 153 -6.42 -2.63 3.68
C PRO A 153 -7.24 -2.37 4.94
N PHE A 154 -7.66 -1.11 5.16
CA PHE A 154 -8.66 -0.82 6.19
C PHE A 154 -9.93 -1.65 6.01
N ALA A 155 -10.65 -1.84 7.11
CA ALA A 155 -11.91 -2.57 7.13
C ALA A 155 -12.97 -2.03 6.15
N VAL A 156 -13.00 -0.72 5.91
CA VAL A 156 -14.06 -0.07 5.15
C VAL A 156 -13.52 0.39 3.81
N TRP A 157 -13.98 -0.22 2.71
CA TRP A 157 -13.65 0.27 1.36
C TRP A 157 -14.30 1.63 1.08
N ARG A 158 -15.63 1.71 1.27
CA ARG A 158 -16.46 2.94 1.22
C ARG A 158 -17.66 2.80 2.15
N ASN A 159 -18.16 3.92 2.67
CA ASN A 159 -19.44 3.95 3.37
C ASN A 159 -20.59 3.98 2.36
N LYS A 160 -21.71 3.33 2.69
CA LYS A 160 -22.93 3.27 1.86
C LYS A 160 -23.51 4.64 1.51
N THR A 161 -23.23 5.65 2.32
CA THR A 161 -23.65 7.04 2.07
C THR A 161 -22.88 7.69 0.92
N GLU A 162 -21.67 7.23 0.63
CA GLU A 162 -20.80 7.74 -0.44
C GLU A 162 -20.93 6.94 -1.75
N ASP A 163 -21.10 5.62 -1.65
CA ASP A 163 -21.31 4.73 -2.80
C ASP A 163 -22.35 3.66 -2.40
N PRO A 164 -23.39 3.39 -3.20
CA PRO A 164 -24.39 2.36 -2.88
C PRO A 164 -23.82 0.95 -2.74
N ARG A 165 -22.63 0.68 -3.29
CA ARG A 165 -21.88 -0.57 -3.09
C ARG A 165 -21.14 -0.61 -1.75
N GLY A 166 -21.00 0.51 -1.06
CA GLY A 166 -20.30 0.61 0.23
C GLY A 166 -20.98 -0.15 1.36
N SER A 167 -20.22 -0.43 2.42
CA SER A 167 -20.75 -1.08 3.63
C SER A 167 -21.61 -0.12 4.44
N ASP A 168 -22.56 -0.66 5.22
CA ASP A 168 -23.40 0.13 6.13
C ASP A 168 -22.61 0.57 7.37
N THR A 169 -21.66 1.47 7.14
CA THR A 169 -20.69 1.98 8.11
C THR A 169 -20.55 3.50 7.98
N LYS A 170 -19.84 4.12 8.93
CA LYS A 170 -19.60 5.57 8.98
C LYS A 170 -18.12 5.90 9.29
N ALA A 171 -17.21 5.00 8.94
CA ALA A 171 -15.79 5.10 9.29
C ALA A 171 -14.95 5.81 8.22
N MET A 172 -13.67 6.05 8.50
CA MET A 172 -12.69 6.37 7.47
C MET A 172 -12.57 5.20 6.48
N THR A 173 -12.37 5.52 5.21
CA THR A 173 -12.44 4.55 4.12
C THR A 173 -11.13 4.49 3.32
N ASN A 174 -10.87 3.32 2.73
CA ASN A 174 -9.74 3.12 1.82
C ASN A 174 -9.82 4.05 0.61
N TYR A 175 -10.97 4.08 -0.06
CA TYR A 175 -11.14 4.75 -1.35
C TYR A 175 -11.09 6.29 -1.26
N ASP A 176 -11.69 6.85 -0.21
CA ASP A 176 -11.88 8.30 -0.08
C ASP A 176 -10.77 8.95 0.77
N GLY A 177 -10.24 8.21 1.74
CA GLY A 177 -9.21 8.69 2.66
C GLY A 177 -7.79 8.43 2.16
N LEU A 178 -7.54 7.20 1.69
CA LEU A 178 -6.20 6.69 1.38
C LEU A 178 -5.97 6.53 -0.13
N TYR A 179 -7.01 6.78 -0.94
CA TYR A 179 -7.02 6.63 -2.39
C TYR A 179 -6.70 5.20 -2.85
N ALA A 180 -7.19 4.21 -2.09
CA ALA A 180 -6.97 2.80 -2.35
C ALA A 180 -8.27 2.12 -2.84
N ASP A 181 -8.31 1.76 -4.12
CA ASP A 181 -9.49 1.15 -4.74
C ASP A 181 -9.40 -0.38 -4.74
N ILE A 182 -9.56 -0.96 -3.56
CA ILE A 182 -9.36 -2.40 -3.33
C ILE A 182 -10.26 -3.27 -4.24
N LEU A 183 -11.52 -2.87 -4.44
CA LEU A 183 -12.44 -3.64 -5.29
C LEU A 183 -11.95 -3.69 -6.74
N LEU A 184 -11.47 -2.57 -7.28
CA LEU A 184 -10.87 -2.55 -8.62
C LEU A 184 -9.67 -3.50 -8.71
N TRP A 185 -8.82 -3.54 -7.69
CA TRP A 185 -7.62 -4.38 -7.72
C TRP A 185 -7.97 -5.87 -7.73
N GLN A 186 -8.96 -6.28 -6.95
CA GLN A 186 -9.48 -7.65 -6.97
C GLN A 186 -10.14 -7.96 -8.34
N GLU A 187 -11.03 -7.10 -8.83
CA GLU A 187 -11.75 -7.28 -10.11
C GLU A 187 -10.79 -7.41 -11.30
N LYS A 188 -9.63 -6.75 -11.24
CA LYS A 188 -8.61 -6.81 -12.29
C LYS A 188 -7.56 -7.91 -12.09
N GLY A 189 -7.63 -8.67 -10.99
CA GLY A 189 -6.62 -9.67 -10.64
C GLY A 189 -5.24 -9.06 -10.40
N TRP A 190 -5.17 -7.83 -9.92
CA TRP A 190 -3.90 -7.16 -9.58
C TRP A 190 -3.41 -7.55 -8.19
N ILE A 191 -4.24 -8.21 -7.39
CA ILE A 191 -3.85 -8.86 -6.14
C ILE A 191 -4.40 -10.28 -6.14
N ASP A 192 -3.65 -11.21 -5.56
CA ASP A 192 -4.01 -12.62 -5.40
C ASP A 192 -4.86 -12.84 -4.13
N TYR A 193 -4.69 -12.01 -3.10
CA TYR A 193 -5.51 -12.06 -1.89
C TYR A 193 -5.72 -10.68 -1.22
N VAL A 194 -6.79 -10.57 -0.45
CA VAL A 194 -7.08 -9.41 0.41
C VAL A 194 -7.33 -9.85 1.85
N LEU A 195 -6.81 -9.10 2.83
CA LEU A 195 -7.00 -9.34 4.26
C LEU A 195 -7.52 -8.06 4.95
N PRO A 196 -8.81 -7.73 4.84
CA PRO A 196 -9.33 -6.49 5.43
C PRO A 196 -9.19 -6.47 6.95
N GLN A 197 -8.73 -5.33 7.48
CA GLN A 197 -8.43 -5.15 8.90
C GLN A 197 -9.68 -4.97 9.77
N LEU A 198 -10.47 -6.03 9.96
CA LEU A 198 -11.72 -6.01 10.73
C LEU A 198 -11.49 -5.94 12.26
N TYR A 199 -10.83 -4.89 12.72
CA TYR A 199 -10.41 -4.71 14.12
C TYR A 199 -11.48 -4.05 14.99
N PHE A 200 -12.73 -4.46 14.79
CA PHE A 200 -13.89 -3.94 15.51
C PHE A 200 -14.66 -5.07 16.18
N ASN A 201 -15.39 -4.77 17.25
CA ASN A 201 -16.29 -5.74 17.87
C ASN A 201 -17.63 -5.82 17.12
N ILE A 202 -18.31 -6.97 17.25
CA ILE A 202 -19.70 -7.12 16.79
C ILE A 202 -20.59 -6.08 17.49
N GLY A 203 -21.48 -5.43 16.75
CA GLY A 203 -22.36 -4.38 17.25
C GLY A 203 -21.73 -2.99 17.34
N TYR A 204 -20.49 -2.79 16.89
CA TYR A 204 -19.84 -1.48 16.93
C TYR A 204 -20.55 -0.47 16.02
N PRO A 205 -21.12 0.65 16.53
CA PRO A 205 -22.06 1.48 15.76
C PRO A 205 -21.51 2.16 14.49
N ILE A 206 -20.19 2.31 14.39
CA ILE A 206 -19.52 3.01 13.27
C ILE A 206 -19.01 2.02 12.22
N ALA A 207 -18.59 0.82 12.65
CA ALA A 207 -17.94 -0.20 11.84
C ALA A 207 -18.17 -1.59 12.45
N ASP A 208 -19.41 -2.08 12.41
CA ASP A 208 -19.76 -3.38 12.98
C ASP A 208 -19.01 -4.51 12.26
N TYR A 209 -18.32 -5.35 13.03
CA TYR A 209 -17.62 -6.52 12.51
C TYR A 209 -18.51 -7.42 11.65
N ALA A 210 -19.73 -7.72 12.10
CA ALA A 210 -20.61 -8.66 11.41
C ALA A 210 -21.07 -8.09 10.05
N VAL A 211 -21.36 -6.78 10.02
CA VAL A 211 -21.71 -6.06 8.78
C VAL A 211 -20.54 -6.06 7.81
N LEU A 212 -19.33 -5.81 8.30
CA LEU A 212 -18.14 -5.74 7.46
C LEU A 212 -17.70 -7.12 6.95
N ALA A 213 -17.74 -8.16 7.78
CA ALA A 213 -17.43 -9.53 7.38
C ALA A 213 -18.39 -10.03 6.29
N ASP A 214 -19.70 -9.79 6.46
CA ASP A 214 -20.72 -10.09 5.44
C ASP A 214 -20.49 -9.29 4.15
N TRP A 215 -20.15 -8.01 4.27
CA TRP A 215 -19.85 -7.16 3.11
C TRP A 215 -18.63 -7.66 2.32
N TRP A 216 -17.49 -7.93 2.97
CA TRP A 216 -16.30 -8.44 2.30
C TRP A 216 -16.52 -9.81 1.66
N THR A 217 -17.37 -10.65 2.25
CA THR A 217 -17.75 -11.93 1.63
C THR A 217 -18.54 -11.73 0.34
N LYS A 218 -19.40 -10.70 0.28
CA LYS A 218 -20.22 -10.37 -0.91
C LYS A 218 -19.43 -9.67 -2.02
N TYR A 219 -18.45 -8.86 -1.65
CA TYR A 219 -17.60 -8.10 -2.56
C TYR A 219 -16.19 -8.70 -2.67
N ASN A 220 -16.11 -10.04 -2.61
CA ASN A 220 -14.92 -10.79 -2.93
C ASN A 220 -14.93 -11.21 -4.40
N TYR A 221 -13.79 -11.04 -5.09
CA TYR A 221 -13.64 -11.36 -6.52
C TYR A 221 -12.60 -12.46 -6.79
N GLY A 222 -12.18 -13.22 -5.77
CA GLY A 222 -11.26 -14.35 -5.86
C GLY A 222 -11.20 -15.14 -4.56
#